data_AF-A0A8H4NC51-F1
#
_entry.id   AF-A0A8H4NC51-F1
#
_cell.length_a   1.000
_cell.length_b   1.000
_cell.length_c   1.000
_cell.angle_alpha   90.00
_cell.angle_beta   90.00
_cell.angle_gamma   90.00
#
_symmetry.space_group_name_H-M   'P 1'
#
loop_
_entity.id
_entity.type
_entity.pdbx_description
1 polymer ?
#
loop_
_entity_poly.entity_id
_entity_poly.type
_entity_poly.pdbx_seq_one_letter_code
_entity_poly.pdbx_strand_id
1 'polypeptide(L)'
;MATLPCPLPHVDDALRPYIHDRQETLRIRKLLARHVQSQIRRALHQHAAESTPSITPLTLAASPPSLLPEDHPPSELTGLRKTYWEAVQAHQLAKNRRDALHSELNELQRESQLRASTPTAVSADYQIPFPAAHPDGVNGHDVQDYTSLLHQRRRHAKLQILLDALDRIADTEPNPLQRDDLRQWVKDQLGDAPIPPPEIAGGNDAASAASTAAAASENQLKEHVLRLKKELLLAKQSLDAETDRGAAAPHGESPEGAASVEAQIVALRAARDELIAWIEAELAKMPEGDESMLSGAGATPQRQREHAERDGAAESDVPIQDQVEAMYARYVDARASLVAAVDAATTAAKQLGPASTLPSASASQAASSAEGKTAEQKKIPASAVLPFIPTLLQSANDERALVEQTTYLRHRIAKAQEETRGTIQRLASESHMVAPDAGNGITWARAAREAAKESDEAVIEQIRAGEANILGAKAILTELDARREKFAELKGEV
;
A
#
# COMPACT_ATOMS: atom_id res chain seq x y z
N MET A 1 -7.76 -45.05 30.24
CA MET A 1 -6.52 -45.00 29.44
C MET A 1 -5.50 -45.88 30.14
N ALA A 2 -4.92 -46.84 29.43
CA ALA A 2 -4.00 -47.83 29.99
C ALA A 2 -2.63 -47.19 30.26
N THR A 3 -2.20 -47.16 31.52
CA THR A 3 -0.84 -46.75 31.90
C THR A 3 0.09 -47.94 31.72
N LEU A 4 1.01 -47.84 30.76
CA LEU A 4 2.11 -48.78 30.61
C LEU A 4 2.98 -48.75 31.89
N PRO A 5 3.37 -49.90 32.45
CA PRO A 5 4.20 -49.96 33.65
C PRO A 5 5.61 -49.41 33.36
N CYS A 6 6.05 -48.45 34.17
CA CYS A 6 7.37 -47.83 34.08
C CYS A 6 8.48 -48.89 34.34
N PRO A 7 9.58 -48.92 33.56
CA PRO A 7 10.62 -49.95 33.64
C PRO A 7 11.44 -49.97 34.95
N LEU A 8 11.20 -49.04 35.88
CA LEU A 8 11.95 -48.90 37.15
C LEU A 8 10.99 -48.58 38.32
N PRO A 9 10.54 -49.59 39.10
CA PRO A 9 9.51 -49.41 40.13
C PRO A 9 9.94 -48.49 41.29
N HIS A 10 11.23 -48.45 41.60
CA HIS A 10 11.78 -47.54 42.64
C HIS A 10 11.65 -46.06 42.27
N VAL A 11 11.72 -45.73 40.97
CA VAL A 11 11.58 -44.36 40.49
C VAL A 11 10.12 -43.94 40.47
N ASP A 12 9.21 -44.88 40.14
CA ASP A 12 7.77 -44.66 40.27
C ASP A 12 7.37 -44.37 41.72
N ASP A 13 7.86 -45.17 42.69
CA ASP A 13 7.60 -44.94 44.11
C ASP A 13 8.14 -43.59 44.61
N ALA A 14 9.31 -43.15 44.14
CA ALA A 14 9.89 -41.85 44.50
C ALA A 14 9.16 -40.66 43.86
N LEU A 15 8.61 -40.83 42.65
CA LEU A 15 7.93 -39.77 41.90
C LEU A 15 6.41 -39.76 42.14
N ARG A 16 5.81 -40.81 42.71
CA ARG A 16 4.39 -40.89 43.06
C ARG A 16 3.83 -39.67 43.81
N PRO A 17 4.55 -39.02 44.76
CA PRO A 17 4.05 -37.81 45.40
C PRO A 17 3.96 -36.59 44.47
N TYR A 18 4.69 -36.61 43.35
CA TYR A 18 4.84 -35.51 42.39
C TYR A 18 4.13 -35.76 41.05
N ILE A 19 3.72 -37.00 40.78
CA ILE A 19 2.93 -37.39 39.60
C ILE A 19 1.46 -37.28 39.98
N HIS A 20 0.85 -36.15 39.62
CA HIS A 20 -0.58 -35.92 39.83
C HIS A 20 -1.38 -36.28 38.58
N ASP A 21 -2.65 -36.69 38.77
CA ASP A 21 -3.56 -36.83 37.65
C ASP A 21 -3.78 -35.46 36.97
N ARG A 22 -4.16 -35.46 35.69
CA ARG A 22 -4.40 -34.25 34.91
C ARG A 22 -5.44 -33.35 35.59
N GLN A 23 -6.45 -33.95 36.23
CA GLN A 23 -7.50 -33.21 36.95
C GLN A 23 -6.96 -32.55 38.22
N GLU A 24 -6.13 -33.26 38.98
CA GLU A 24 -5.49 -32.73 40.19
C GLU A 24 -4.50 -31.62 39.86
N THR A 25 -3.70 -31.79 38.81
CA THR A 25 -2.77 -30.77 38.31
C THR A 25 -3.50 -29.49 37.91
N LEU A 26 -4.64 -29.61 37.22
CA LEU A 26 -5.49 -28.46 36.88
C LEU A 26 -6.11 -27.81 38.12
N ARG A 27 -6.51 -28.61 39.12
CA ARG A 27 -7.04 -28.11 40.39
C ARG A 27 -5.99 -27.34 41.17
N ILE A 28 -4.77 -27.87 41.28
CA ILE A 28 -3.61 -27.24 41.93
C ILE A 28 -3.27 -25.94 41.20
N ARG A 29 -3.17 -25.96 39.87
CA ARG A 29 -2.88 -24.76 39.07
C ARG A 29 -3.96 -23.68 39.24
N LYS A 30 -5.24 -24.04 39.29
CA LYS A 30 -6.34 -23.10 39.58
C LYS A 30 -6.26 -22.53 41.00
N LEU A 31 -5.90 -23.34 41.98
CA LEU A 31 -5.77 -22.92 43.37
C LEU A 31 -4.58 -21.97 43.57
N LEU A 32 -3.43 -22.30 42.98
CA LEU A 32 -2.26 -21.42 42.94
C LEU A 32 -2.55 -20.11 42.21
N ALA A 33 -3.24 -20.17 41.07
CA ALA A 33 -3.65 -18.96 40.34
C ALA A 33 -4.55 -18.06 41.20
N ARG A 34 -5.52 -18.62 41.93
CA ARG A 34 -6.37 -17.87 42.87
C ARG A 34 -5.57 -17.28 44.03
N HIS A 35 -4.60 -18.02 44.56
CA HIS A 35 -3.74 -17.54 45.66
C HIS A 35 -2.83 -16.39 45.22
N VAL A 36 -2.21 -16.51 44.04
CA VAL A 36 -1.39 -15.44 43.46
C VAL A 36 -2.26 -14.22 43.16
N GLN A 37 -3.46 -14.41 42.59
CA GLN A 37 -4.40 -13.31 42.36
C GLN A 37 -4.85 -12.63 43.66
N SER A 38 -5.06 -13.38 44.75
CA SER A 38 -5.46 -12.78 46.03
C SER A 38 -4.29 -12.05 46.69
N GLN A 39 -3.06 -12.54 46.57
CA GLN A 39 -1.87 -11.82 47.03
C GLN A 39 -1.63 -10.53 46.23
N ILE A 40 -1.80 -10.57 44.90
CA ILE A 40 -1.70 -9.38 44.05
C ILE A 40 -2.77 -8.35 44.43
N ARG A 41 -4.03 -8.75 44.62
CA ARG A 41 -5.10 -7.84 45.07
C ARG A 41 -4.83 -7.26 46.46
N ARG A 42 -4.27 -8.06 47.38
CA ARG A 42 -3.90 -7.59 48.72
C ARG A 42 -2.76 -6.57 48.68
N ALA A 43 -1.76 -6.80 47.83
CA ALA A 43 -0.68 -5.85 47.58
C ALA A 43 -1.21 -4.57 46.91
N LEU A 44 -2.16 -4.69 45.97
CA LEU A 44 -2.76 -3.56 45.27
C LEU A 44 -3.61 -2.68 46.21
N HIS A 45 -4.28 -3.26 47.22
CA HIS A 45 -4.99 -2.51 48.25
C HIS A 45 -4.07 -1.92 49.34
N GLN A 46 -2.88 -2.49 49.57
CA GLN A 46 -1.90 -1.96 50.53
C GLN A 46 -1.03 -0.85 49.93
N HIS A 47 -0.77 -0.88 48.62
CA HIS A 47 0.04 0.12 47.91
C HIS A 47 -0.76 1.31 47.36
N ALA A 48 -2.09 1.34 47.52
CA ALA A 48 -2.89 2.52 47.18
C ALA A 48 -2.57 3.76 48.06
N ALA A 49 -1.80 3.61 49.14
CA ALA A 49 -1.36 4.70 49.99
C ALA A 49 0.03 5.26 49.65
N GLU A 50 0.88 4.54 48.89
CA GLU A 50 2.26 4.98 48.62
C GLU A 50 2.66 4.68 47.16
N SER A 51 2.87 5.77 46.43
CA SER A 51 3.16 5.88 45.00
C SER A 51 4.42 5.13 44.55
N THR A 52 4.30 3.81 44.32
CA THR A 52 5.30 3.05 43.56
C THR A 52 4.61 2.08 42.58
N PRO A 53 5.08 1.96 41.32
CA PRO A 53 4.40 1.16 40.30
C PRO A 53 4.60 -0.34 40.54
N SER A 54 3.51 -1.06 40.83
CA SER A 54 3.54 -2.51 41.07
C SER A 54 3.71 -3.29 39.76
N ILE A 55 4.73 -4.14 39.69
CA ILE A 55 5.02 -5.02 38.55
C ILE A 55 3.90 -6.07 38.42
N THR A 56 3.14 -6.01 37.33
CA THR A 56 2.20 -7.07 36.92
C THR A 56 2.94 -8.21 36.21
N PRO A 57 2.78 -9.49 36.60
CA PRO A 57 3.40 -10.60 35.87
C PRO A 57 2.69 -10.82 34.53
N LEU A 58 3.45 -10.70 33.43
CA LEU A 58 3.09 -11.21 32.11
C LEU A 58 2.97 -12.74 32.18
N THR A 59 1.77 -13.24 32.43
CA THR A 59 1.47 -14.67 32.22
C THR A 59 0.52 -14.79 31.05
N LEU A 60 1.05 -15.25 29.90
CA LEU A 60 0.43 -15.44 28.56
C LEU A 60 -0.83 -16.33 28.50
N ALA A 61 -1.43 -16.69 29.64
CA ALA A 61 -2.63 -17.52 29.72
C ALA A 61 -3.74 -16.94 30.63
N ALA A 62 -3.54 -15.73 31.18
CA ALA A 62 -4.65 -14.98 31.75
C ALA A 62 -5.34 -14.24 30.60
N SER A 63 -6.62 -14.55 30.36
CA SER A 63 -7.51 -13.64 29.63
C SER A 63 -7.21 -12.22 30.09
N PRO A 64 -7.03 -11.25 29.18
CA PRO A 64 -6.79 -9.88 29.59
C PRO A 64 -7.90 -9.54 30.60
N PRO A 65 -7.54 -9.00 31.79
CA PRO A 65 -8.56 -8.55 32.71
C PRO A 65 -9.43 -7.61 31.88
N SER A 66 -10.73 -7.89 31.85
CA SER A 66 -11.72 -6.92 31.41
C SER A 66 -11.41 -5.69 32.23
N LEU A 67 -10.68 -4.76 31.63
CA LEU A 67 -10.43 -3.46 32.18
C LEU A 67 -11.83 -2.92 32.32
N LEU A 68 -12.28 -2.90 33.58
CA LEU A 68 -13.39 -2.04 33.94
C LEU A 68 -13.07 -0.69 33.32
N PRO A 69 -14.06 -0.02 32.70
CA PRO A 69 -13.87 1.32 32.21
C PRO A 69 -13.55 2.18 33.44
N GLU A 70 -12.27 2.33 33.76
CA GLU A 70 -11.85 3.49 34.51
C GLU A 70 -12.10 4.65 33.56
N ASP A 71 -13.16 5.41 33.84
CA ASP A 71 -13.62 6.57 33.08
C ASP A 71 -12.60 7.73 33.13
N HIS A 72 -11.39 7.49 33.65
CA HIS A 72 -10.38 8.50 33.92
C HIS A 72 -9.04 7.97 33.40
N PRO A 73 -8.35 8.70 32.49
CA PRO A 73 -7.00 8.33 32.12
C PRO A 73 -6.10 8.41 33.36
N PRO A 74 -5.23 7.42 33.62
CA PRO A 74 -4.19 7.55 34.63
C PRO A 74 -3.46 8.88 34.45
N SER A 75 -3.38 9.70 35.50
CA SER A 75 -2.84 11.07 35.45
C SER A 75 -1.37 11.15 34.99
N GLU A 76 -0.69 10.00 34.92
CA GLU A 76 0.66 9.81 34.42
C GLU A 76 0.76 9.78 32.88
N LEU A 77 -0.36 9.62 32.17
CA LEU A 77 -0.42 9.57 30.71
C LEU A 77 -0.58 10.97 30.14
N THR A 78 0.53 11.57 29.70
CA THR A 78 0.53 12.88 29.02
C THR A 78 0.90 12.74 27.54
N GLY A 79 0.41 13.68 26.71
CA GLY A 79 0.72 13.75 25.28
C GLY A 79 0.12 12.62 24.44
N LEU A 80 0.89 12.13 23.47
CA LEU A 80 0.48 11.15 22.45
C LEU A 80 -0.08 9.84 23.02
N ARG A 81 0.38 9.44 24.21
CA ARG A 81 -0.07 8.20 24.86
C ARG A 81 -1.50 8.34 25.40
N LYS A 82 -1.89 9.55 25.80
CA LYS A 82 -3.26 9.87 26.21
C LYS A 82 -4.21 9.85 25.01
N THR A 83 -3.81 10.48 23.90
CA THR A 83 -4.61 10.48 22.66
C THR A 83 -4.75 9.07 22.08
N TYR A 84 -3.70 8.24 22.18
CA TYR A 84 -3.80 6.83 21.80
C TYR A 84 -4.77 6.06 22.70
N TRP A 85 -4.74 6.28 24.01
CA TRP A 85 -5.68 5.65 24.94
C TRP A 85 -7.13 6.06 24.64
N GLU A 86 -7.38 7.35 24.42
CA GLU A 86 -8.68 7.89 24.02
C GLU A 86 -9.15 7.28 22.68
N ALA A 87 -8.24 7.14 21.70
CA ALA A 87 -8.54 6.52 20.41
C ALA A 87 -8.87 5.02 20.56
N VAL A 88 -8.16 4.30 21.42
CA VAL A 88 -8.45 2.88 21.72
C VAL A 88 -9.81 2.74 22.41
N GLN A 89 -10.13 3.63 23.35
CA GLN A 89 -11.43 3.64 24.02
C GLN A 89 -12.56 3.95 23.03
N ALA A 90 -12.38 4.97 22.19
CA ALA A 90 -13.33 5.32 21.13
C ALA A 90 -13.52 4.16 20.13
N HIS A 91 -12.44 3.46 19.78
CA HIS A 91 -12.49 2.30 18.90
C HIS A 91 -13.27 1.13 19.52
N GLN A 92 -13.05 0.83 20.81
CA GLN A 92 -13.81 -0.19 21.53
C GLN A 92 -15.30 0.16 21.60
N LEU A 93 -15.62 1.43 21.88
CA LEU A 93 -17.00 1.93 21.90
C LEU A 93 -17.65 1.77 20.52
N ALA A 94 -16.95 2.18 19.45
CA ALA A 94 -17.43 2.02 18.08
C ALA A 94 -17.65 0.54 17.71
N LYS A 95 -16.76 -0.36 18.13
CA LYS A 95 -16.90 -1.80 17.93
C LYS A 95 -18.14 -2.34 18.64
N ASN A 96 -18.35 -1.96 19.89
CA ASN A 96 -19.54 -2.38 20.66
C ASN A 96 -20.84 -1.88 20.02
N ARG A 97 -20.86 -0.63 19.52
CA ARG A 97 -22.01 -0.08 18.77
C ARG A 97 -22.28 -0.87 17.49
N ARG A 98 -21.22 -1.19 16.73
CA ARG A 98 -21.34 -1.99 15.50
C ARG A 98 -21.88 -3.39 15.81
N ASP A 99 -21.39 -4.02 16.87
CA ASP A 99 -21.83 -5.36 17.28
C ASP A 99 -23.30 -5.34 17.73
N ALA A 100 -23.73 -4.30 18.46
CA ALA A 100 -25.12 -4.08 18.85
C ALA A 100 -26.05 -3.90 17.63
N LEU A 101 -25.68 -3.02 16.69
CA LEU A 101 -26.45 -2.84 15.45
C LEU A 101 -26.49 -4.11 14.60
N HIS A 102 -25.41 -4.89 14.61
CA HIS A 102 -25.36 -6.16 13.91
C HIS A 102 -26.29 -7.19 14.56
N SER A 103 -26.39 -7.25 15.89
CA SER A 103 -27.40 -8.09 16.55
C SER A 103 -28.82 -7.64 16.23
N GLU A 104 -29.11 -6.34 16.27
CA GLU A 104 -30.44 -5.80 15.93
C GLU A 104 -30.85 -6.15 14.48
N LEU A 105 -29.93 -6.03 13.52
CA LEU A 105 -30.18 -6.44 12.13
C LEU A 105 -30.49 -7.94 12.02
N ASN A 106 -29.76 -8.78 12.74
CA ASN A 106 -30.01 -10.21 12.73
C ASN A 106 -31.36 -10.55 13.38
N GLU A 107 -31.76 -9.82 14.41
CA GLU A 107 -33.09 -9.96 15.03
C GLU A 107 -34.19 -9.56 14.07
N LEU A 108 -34.10 -8.40 13.41
CA LEU A 108 -35.05 -7.96 12.39
C LEU A 108 -35.13 -8.95 11.22
N GLN A 109 -34.00 -9.50 10.79
CA GLN A 109 -33.95 -10.50 9.74
C GLN A 109 -34.67 -11.79 10.19
N ARG A 110 -34.46 -12.25 11.43
CA ARG A 110 -35.19 -13.40 12.00
C ARG A 110 -36.68 -13.11 12.14
N GLU A 111 -37.07 -11.93 12.59
CA GLU A 111 -38.48 -11.53 12.70
C GLU A 111 -39.17 -11.50 11.34
N SER A 112 -38.47 -11.03 10.30
CA SER A 112 -38.99 -11.03 8.93
C SER A 112 -39.18 -12.45 8.37
N GLN A 113 -38.23 -13.35 8.65
CA GLN A 113 -38.31 -14.77 8.27
C GLN A 113 -39.44 -15.48 9.02
N LEU A 114 -39.60 -15.21 10.31
CA LEU A 114 -40.68 -15.77 11.13
C LEU A 114 -42.06 -15.30 10.65
N ARG A 115 -42.23 -14.00 10.34
CA ARG A 115 -43.48 -13.47 9.75
C ARG A 115 -43.78 -14.02 8.35
N ALA A 116 -42.76 -14.33 7.56
CA ALA A 116 -42.94 -14.98 6.26
C ALA A 116 -43.34 -16.47 6.38
N SER A 117 -43.04 -17.09 7.52
CA SER A 117 -43.24 -18.53 7.76
C SER A 117 -44.46 -18.89 8.60
N THR A 118 -45.25 -17.93 9.10
CA THR A 118 -46.54 -18.22 9.76
C THR A 118 -47.64 -18.41 8.72
N PRO A 119 -48.19 -19.63 8.52
CA PRO A 119 -49.37 -19.83 7.69
C PRO A 119 -50.60 -19.47 8.53
N THR A 120 -51.24 -18.33 8.26
CA THR A 120 -52.53 -18.00 8.85
C THR A 120 -53.60 -18.90 8.24
N ALA A 121 -53.96 -19.95 8.97
CA ALA A 121 -55.10 -20.83 8.69
C ALA A 121 -56.31 -20.41 9.53
N VAL A 122 -57.19 -19.57 8.97
CA VAL A 122 -58.67 -19.53 9.11
C VAL A 122 -59.12 -18.56 7.99
N SER A 123 -59.93 -18.85 6.98
CA SER A 123 -60.99 -19.83 6.83
C SER A 123 -61.05 -20.31 5.38
N ALA A 124 -61.21 -21.62 5.20
CA ALA A 124 -61.75 -22.19 3.98
C ALA A 124 -63.23 -21.81 3.87
N ASP A 125 -63.63 -21.31 2.71
CA ASP A 125 -64.76 -21.85 1.94
C ASP A 125 -64.89 -21.04 0.65
N TYR A 126 -64.36 -21.61 -0.43
CA TYR A 126 -65.01 -21.80 -1.74
C TYR A 126 -63.94 -22.23 -2.74
N GLN A 127 -63.97 -23.53 -3.07
CA GLN A 127 -63.35 -24.06 -4.27
C GLN A 127 -64.01 -23.43 -5.50
N ILE A 128 -63.24 -23.12 -6.55
CA ILE A 128 -63.32 -23.74 -7.89
C ILE A 128 -62.37 -23.00 -8.87
N PRO A 129 -61.87 -23.70 -9.91
CA PRO A 129 -60.68 -23.37 -10.67
C PRO A 129 -60.88 -22.23 -11.68
N PHE A 130 -59.76 -21.67 -12.13
CA PHE A 130 -59.62 -20.74 -13.26
C PHE A 130 -60.77 -20.81 -14.28
N PRO A 131 -61.30 -19.63 -14.64
CA PRO A 131 -61.15 -19.24 -16.04
C PRO A 131 -60.62 -17.81 -16.19
N ALA A 132 -59.95 -17.62 -17.31
CA ALA A 132 -59.52 -16.34 -17.82
C ALA A 132 -60.67 -15.33 -17.96
N ALA A 133 -60.29 -14.05 -17.87
CA ALA A 133 -61.03 -12.85 -18.30
C ALA A 133 -62.30 -12.47 -17.50
N HIS A 134 -62.17 -11.49 -16.60
CA HIS A 134 -62.74 -10.14 -16.80
C HIS A 134 -62.28 -9.12 -15.74
N PRO A 135 -62.38 -7.81 -16.05
CA PRO A 135 -61.64 -6.74 -15.42
C PRO A 135 -62.43 -6.14 -14.24
N ASP A 136 -61.79 -5.99 -13.08
CA ASP A 136 -62.12 -4.97 -12.09
C ASP A 136 -60.91 -4.84 -11.14
N GLY A 137 -59.81 -4.37 -11.72
CA GLY A 137 -58.51 -4.17 -11.08
C GLY A 137 -58.37 -2.76 -10.52
N VAL A 138 -59.19 -2.38 -9.53
CA VAL A 138 -59.05 -1.05 -8.88
C VAL A 138 -58.25 -1.15 -7.57
N ASN A 139 -58.25 -2.30 -6.90
CA ASN A 139 -57.63 -2.39 -5.55
C ASN A 139 -56.16 -2.84 -5.55
N GLY A 140 -55.65 -3.38 -6.67
CA GLY A 140 -54.25 -3.80 -6.79
C GLY A 140 -53.30 -2.65 -7.14
N HIS A 141 -53.81 -1.66 -7.89
CA HIS A 141 -53.02 -0.50 -8.32
C HIS A 141 -52.75 0.46 -7.15
N ASP A 142 -53.74 0.77 -6.32
CA ASP A 142 -53.58 1.68 -5.17
C ASP A 142 -52.54 1.20 -4.15
N VAL A 143 -52.44 -0.11 -3.92
CA VAL A 143 -51.44 -0.68 -3.00
C VAL A 143 -50.04 -0.69 -3.63
N GLN A 144 -49.94 -0.96 -4.93
CA GLN A 144 -48.66 -0.86 -5.66
C GLN A 144 -48.19 0.59 -5.77
N ASP A 145 -49.10 1.53 -5.97
CA ASP A 145 -48.81 2.96 -6.04
C ASP A 145 -48.44 3.49 -4.65
N TYR A 146 -49.13 3.09 -3.59
CA TYR A 146 -48.77 3.45 -2.21
C TYR A 146 -47.41 2.86 -1.79
N THR A 147 -47.12 1.62 -2.16
CA THR A 147 -45.81 1.02 -1.87
C THR A 147 -44.71 1.69 -2.68
N SER A 148 -44.92 2.01 -3.96
CA SER A 148 -43.95 2.74 -4.77
C SER A 148 -43.65 4.13 -4.18
N LEU A 149 -44.68 4.83 -3.68
CA LEU A 149 -44.54 6.12 -3.00
C LEU A 149 -43.76 5.99 -1.69
N LEU A 150 -43.97 4.93 -0.91
CA LEU A 150 -43.17 4.62 0.28
C LEU A 150 -41.69 4.38 -0.07
N HIS A 151 -41.42 3.65 -1.17
CA HIS A 151 -40.05 3.44 -1.63
C HIS A 151 -39.40 4.74 -2.09
N GLN A 152 -40.13 5.61 -2.80
CA GLN A 152 -39.66 6.93 -3.20
C GLN A 152 -39.37 7.83 -2.00
N ARG A 153 -40.24 7.87 -0.99
CA ARG A 153 -40.00 8.63 0.26
C ARG A 153 -38.79 8.13 1.02
N ARG A 154 -38.57 6.82 1.09
CA ARG A 154 -37.37 6.23 1.69
C ARG A 154 -36.11 6.58 0.89
N ARG A 155 -36.18 6.55 -0.44
CA ARG A 155 -35.06 6.95 -1.30
C ARG A 155 -34.74 8.44 -1.14
N HIS A 156 -35.76 9.28 -1.05
CA HIS A 156 -35.59 10.71 -0.78
C HIS A 156 -34.95 10.97 0.59
N ALA A 157 -35.43 10.31 1.65
CA ALA A 157 -34.82 10.44 2.99
C ALA A 157 -33.35 10.00 3.01
N LYS A 158 -33.01 8.92 2.28
CA LYS A 158 -31.60 8.50 2.11
C LYS A 158 -30.78 9.53 1.35
N LEU A 159 -31.32 10.12 0.29
CA LEU A 159 -30.65 11.18 -0.47
C LEU A 159 -30.48 12.44 0.37
N GLN A 160 -31.44 12.80 1.23
CA GLN A 160 -31.30 13.90 2.18
C GLN A 160 -30.20 13.63 3.20
N ILE A 161 -30.08 12.41 3.73
CA ILE A 161 -28.98 12.05 4.63
C ILE A 161 -27.63 12.14 3.91
N LEU A 162 -27.56 11.73 2.64
CA LEU A 162 -26.35 11.86 1.84
C LEU A 162 -26.02 13.33 1.52
N LEU A 163 -27.04 14.14 1.25
CA LEU A 163 -26.87 15.58 1.05
C LEU A 163 -26.41 16.24 2.34
N ASP A 164 -27.05 15.98 3.48
CA ASP A 164 -26.63 16.46 4.79
C ASP A 164 -25.20 15.99 5.14
N ALA A 165 -24.82 14.77 4.74
CA ALA A 165 -23.46 14.27 4.95
C ALA A 165 -22.45 14.97 4.03
N LEU A 166 -22.82 15.24 2.77
CA LEU A 166 -22.00 16.00 1.83
C LEU A 166 -21.87 17.46 2.26
N ASP A 167 -22.94 18.08 2.72
CA ASP A 167 -22.95 19.44 3.27
C ASP A 167 -22.10 19.49 4.53
N ARG A 168 -22.18 18.48 5.42
CA ARG A 168 -21.26 18.38 6.55
C ARG A 168 -19.82 18.20 6.11
N ILE A 169 -19.51 17.45 5.05
CA ILE A 169 -18.15 17.31 4.53
C ILE A 169 -17.67 18.63 3.89
N ALA A 170 -18.56 19.34 3.21
CA ALA A 170 -18.29 20.65 2.64
C ALA A 170 -18.09 21.74 3.71
N ASP A 171 -18.84 21.66 4.81
CA ASP A 171 -18.74 22.58 5.96
C ASP A 171 -17.58 22.24 6.89
N THR A 172 -17.17 20.96 6.96
CA THR A 172 -16.07 20.51 7.85
C THR A 172 -14.69 20.65 7.23
N GLU A 173 -14.57 20.94 5.94
CA GLU A 173 -13.27 21.18 5.30
C GLU A 173 -13.27 22.40 4.36
N PRO A 174 -12.45 23.44 4.62
CA PRO A 174 -11.84 24.16 3.52
C PRO A 174 -10.91 23.18 2.80
N ASN A 175 -11.43 22.57 1.75
CA ASN A 175 -10.76 21.85 0.66
C ASN A 175 -9.22 21.74 0.85
N PRO A 176 -8.67 20.59 1.27
CA PRO A 176 -7.22 20.42 1.48
C PRO A 176 -6.43 20.53 0.16
N LEU A 177 -7.12 20.50 -0.99
CA LEU A 177 -6.55 20.74 -2.31
C LEU A 177 -6.40 22.24 -2.64
N GLN A 178 -6.99 23.12 -1.84
CA GLN A 178 -6.91 24.58 -1.96
C GLN A 178 -5.95 25.20 -0.92
N ARG A 179 -5.33 24.36 -0.08
CA ARG A 179 -4.13 24.74 0.67
C ARG A 179 -2.95 24.55 -0.26
N ASP A 180 -2.44 25.65 -0.78
CA ASP A 180 -1.27 25.70 -1.69
C ASP A 180 0.02 25.07 -1.12
N ASP A 181 0.00 24.48 0.07
CA ASP A 181 1.19 23.89 0.65
C ASP A 181 0.91 22.62 1.46
N LEU A 182 0.37 21.59 0.79
CA LEU A 182 0.41 20.20 1.27
C LEU A 182 1.86 19.79 1.61
N ARG A 183 2.84 20.36 0.89
CA ARG A 183 4.28 20.22 1.18
C ARG A 183 4.72 20.95 2.46
N GLN A 184 4.22 22.16 2.76
CA GLN A 184 4.56 22.81 4.04
C GLN A 184 3.86 22.12 5.20
N TRP A 185 2.62 21.64 5.03
CA TRP A 185 1.96 20.86 6.08
C TRP A 185 2.71 19.55 6.39
N VAL A 186 3.17 18.83 5.36
CA VAL A 186 4.02 17.64 5.55
C VAL A 186 5.37 18.02 6.15
N LYS A 187 5.96 19.16 5.78
CA LYS A 187 7.22 19.66 6.34
C LYS A 187 7.09 20.08 7.81
N ASP A 188 5.98 20.71 8.18
CA ASP A 188 5.67 21.16 9.55
C ASP A 188 5.35 19.98 10.47
N GLN A 189 4.74 18.91 9.94
CA GLN A 189 4.42 17.71 10.71
C GLN A 189 5.57 16.71 10.78
N LEU A 190 6.38 16.59 9.73
CA LEU A 190 7.39 15.53 9.59
C LEU A 190 8.83 16.02 9.79
N GLY A 191 9.08 17.33 9.76
CA GLY A 191 10.43 17.91 9.82
C GLY A 191 11.25 17.65 8.55
N ASP A 192 12.41 18.30 8.45
CA ASP A 192 13.32 18.12 7.32
C ASP A 192 13.96 16.72 7.32
N ALA A 193 13.91 16.04 6.17
CA ALA A 193 14.48 14.71 6.02
C ALA A 193 16.02 14.73 6.17
N PRO A 194 16.64 13.77 6.89
CA PRO A 194 18.08 13.73 7.06
C PRO A 194 18.79 13.43 5.73
N ILE A 195 19.81 14.25 5.43
CA ILE A 195 20.66 14.13 4.24
C ILE A 195 21.54 12.89 4.37
N PRO A 196 21.51 11.93 3.42
CA PRO A 196 22.42 10.79 3.44
C PRO A 196 23.85 11.23 3.05
N PRO A 197 24.90 10.66 3.68
CA PRO A 197 26.29 11.02 3.42
C PRO A 197 26.76 10.58 2.01
N PRO A 198 27.42 11.46 1.24
CA PRO A 198 28.00 11.12 -0.05
C PRO A 198 29.43 10.60 0.11
N GLU A 199 29.64 9.27 0.07
CA GLU A 199 31.00 8.71 0.04
C GLU A 199 31.28 7.66 -1.05
N ILE A 200 30.35 7.35 -1.96
CA ILE A 200 30.61 6.33 -2.99
C ILE A 200 30.09 6.74 -4.37
N ALA A 201 30.80 7.66 -5.03
CA ALA A 201 30.89 7.75 -6.48
C ALA A 201 31.96 8.79 -6.86
N GLY A 202 33.21 8.50 -6.49
CA GLY A 202 34.35 9.21 -7.05
C GLY A 202 34.59 8.80 -8.51
N GLY A 203 35.09 9.77 -9.28
CA GLY A 203 36.01 9.53 -10.39
C GLY A 203 35.37 9.36 -11.78
N ASN A 204 35.28 10.46 -12.54
CA ASN A 204 36.04 10.57 -13.80
C ASN A 204 35.85 11.95 -14.43
N ASP A 205 36.83 12.82 -14.18
CA ASP A 205 37.18 13.91 -15.06
C ASP A 205 37.79 13.33 -16.35
N ALA A 206 37.09 13.40 -17.49
CA ALA A 206 37.68 13.36 -18.83
C ALA A 206 36.62 13.58 -19.93
N ALA A 207 35.95 14.72 -19.91
CA ALA A 207 35.16 15.18 -21.05
C ALA A 207 36.08 15.87 -22.07
N SER A 208 36.80 15.10 -22.92
CA SER A 208 37.30 15.57 -24.24
C SER A 208 37.99 14.47 -25.07
N ALA A 209 37.30 13.36 -25.40
CA ALA A 209 37.80 12.37 -26.40
C ALA A 209 36.70 11.40 -26.94
N ALA A 210 35.43 11.80 -26.90
CA ALA A 210 34.33 10.84 -26.78
C ALA A 210 33.81 10.14 -28.07
N SER A 211 34.38 10.37 -29.25
CA SER A 211 33.89 9.69 -30.48
C SER A 211 34.77 8.57 -31.04
N THR A 212 36.02 8.43 -30.59
CA THR A 212 36.92 7.33 -31.00
C THR A 212 37.29 6.39 -29.83
N ALA A 213 37.18 6.87 -28.58
CA ALA A 213 37.40 6.05 -27.39
C ALA A 213 36.24 5.07 -27.11
N ALA A 214 35.02 5.35 -27.57
CA ALA A 214 33.87 4.46 -27.36
C ALA A 214 34.05 3.10 -28.08
N ALA A 215 34.51 3.11 -29.34
CA ALA A 215 34.79 1.88 -30.09
C ALA A 215 36.01 1.10 -29.55
N ALA A 216 37.04 1.82 -29.05
CA ALA A 216 38.18 1.19 -28.37
C ALA A 216 37.78 0.58 -27.03
N SER A 217 36.91 1.25 -26.27
CA SER A 217 36.38 0.75 -25.00
C SER A 217 35.48 -0.48 -25.20
N GLU A 218 34.72 -0.54 -26.29
CA GLU A 218 33.88 -1.71 -26.61
C GLU A 218 34.74 -2.94 -26.97
N ASN A 219 35.85 -2.76 -27.70
CA ASN A 219 36.78 -3.84 -27.99
C ASN A 219 37.56 -4.30 -26.74
N GLN A 220 37.93 -3.38 -25.86
CA GLN A 220 38.51 -3.72 -24.56
C GLN A 220 37.52 -4.47 -23.67
N LEU A 221 36.25 -4.06 -23.63
CA LEU A 221 35.19 -4.77 -22.92
C LEU A 221 35.00 -6.20 -23.47
N LYS A 222 34.99 -6.35 -24.80
CA LYS A 222 34.94 -7.68 -25.44
C LYS A 222 36.16 -8.53 -25.07
N GLU A 223 37.37 -7.97 -25.04
CA GLU A 223 38.58 -8.68 -24.61
C GLU A 223 38.51 -9.08 -23.13
N HIS A 224 38.05 -8.19 -22.24
CA HIS A 224 37.86 -8.49 -20.82
C HIS A 224 36.79 -9.55 -20.60
N VAL A 225 35.69 -9.52 -21.34
CA VAL A 225 34.65 -10.56 -21.30
C VAL A 225 35.19 -11.91 -21.79
N LEU A 226 36.00 -11.92 -22.85
CA LEU A 226 36.64 -13.16 -23.33
C LEU A 226 37.66 -13.69 -22.32
N ARG A 227 38.45 -12.82 -21.69
CA ARG A 227 39.37 -13.20 -20.61
C ARG A 227 38.60 -13.78 -19.43
N LEU A 228 37.51 -13.14 -19.00
CA LEU A 228 36.66 -13.63 -17.92
C LEU A 228 36.01 -14.98 -18.26
N LYS A 229 35.50 -15.15 -19.48
CA LYS A 229 34.96 -16.43 -19.96
C LYS A 229 36.02 -17.53 -19.96
N LYS A 230 37.25 -17.22 -20.35
CA LYS A 230 38.37 -18.16 -20.31
C LYS A 230 38.73 -18.54 -18.88
N GLU A 231 38.86 -17.57 -17.97
CA GLU A 231 39.15 -17.85 -16.56
C GLU A 231 38.02 -18.64 -15.90
N LEU A 232 36.76 -18.35 -16.24
CA LEU A 232 35.62 -19.11 -15.75
C LEU A 232 35.63 -20.55 -16.24
N LEU A 233 35.98 -20.79 -17.51
CA LEU A 233 36.14 -22.16 -18.02
C LEU A 233 37.30 -22.90 -17.35
N LEU A 234 38.42 -22.22 -17.07
CA LEU A 234 39.54 -22.80 -16.34
C LEU A 234 39.16 -23.11 -14.88
N ALA A 235 38.43 -22.22 -14.21
CA ALA A 235 37.93 -22.44 -12.85
C ALA A 235 36.92 -23.58 -12.79
N LYS A 236 36.05 -23.69 -13.81
CA LYS A 236 35.09 -24.80 -13.94
C LYS A 236 35.83 -26.12 -14.18
N GLN A 237 36.86 -26.12 -15.01
CA GLN A 237 37.69 -27.30 -15.24
C GLN A 237 38.51 -27.69 -14.00
N SER A 238 39.03 -26.74 -13.21
CA SER A 238 39.72 -27.05 -11.96
C SER A 238 38.77 -27.60 -10.91
N LEU A 239 37.55 -27.07 -10.84
CA LEU A 239 36.51 -27.57 -9.94
C LEU A 239 36.10 -29.00 -10.33
N ASP A 240 35.86 -29.25 -11.62
CA ASP A 240 35.55 -30.59 -12.14
C ASP A 240 36.70 -31.57 -11.83
N ALA A 241 37.96 -31.15 -12.00
CA ALA A 241 39.12 -31.98 -11.66
C ALA A 241 39.25 -32.25 -10.15
N GLU A 242 38.83 -31.33 -9.29
CA GLU A 242 38.77 -31.55 -7.84
C GLU A 242 37.60 -32.45 -7.43
N THR A 243 36.45 -32.33 -8.07
CA THR A 243 35.32 -33.24 -7.84
C THR A 243 35.64 -34.66 -8.30
N ASP A 244 36.32 -34.80 -9.44
CA ASP A 244 36.75 -36.11 -9.94
C ASP A 244 37.86 -36.71 -9.07
N ARG A 245 38.78 -35.89 -8.55
CA ARG A 245 39.81 -36.33 -7.59
C ARG A 245 39.21 -36.71 -6.22
N GLY A 246 38.13 -36.05 -5.81
CA GLY A 246 37.35 -36.40 -4.63
C GLY A 246 36.52 -37.68 -4.81
N ALA A 247 36.09 -37.99 -6.02
CA ALA A 247 35.37 -39.23 -6.36
C ALA A 247 36.30 -40.45 -6.58
N ALA A 248 37.58 -40.21 -6.94
CA ALA A 248 38.56 -41.27 -7.23
C ALA A 248 39.47 -41.65 -6.04
N ALA A 249 39.32 -41.04 -4.87
CA ALA A 249 40.04 -41.45 -3.66
C ALA A 249 39.41 -42.74 -3.09
N PRO A 250 40.13 -43.87 -3.04
CA PRO A 250 39.58 -45.11 -2.49
C PRO A 250 39.31 -44.94 -0.99
N HIS A 251 38.06 -45.19 -0.60
CA HIS A 251 37.63 -45.32 0.79
C HIS A 251 38.53 -46.31 1.53
N GLY A 252 39.41 -45.78 2.38
CA GLY A 252 40.16 -46.55 3.37
C GLY A 252 39.26 -46.89 4.55
N GLU A 253 39.18 -48.18 4.85
CA GLU A 253 38.29 -48.81 5.82
C GLU A 253 38.66 -48.47 7.29
N SER A 254 37.65 -48.06 8.08
CA SER A 254 37.43 -48.22 9.54
C SER A 254 38.39 -47.56 10.58
N PRO A 255 38.01 -47.39 11.88
CA PRO A 255 36.75 -47.79 12.53
C PRO A 255 36.04 -46.69 13.37
N GLU A 256 34.78 -47.01 13.70
CA GLU A 256 33.94 -46.61 14.85
C GLU A 256 34.52 -45.60 15.86
N GLY A 257 33.85 -44.45 16.03
CA GLY A 257 34.00 -43.66 17.26
C GLY A 257 33.56 -42.20 17.22
N ALA A 258 33.54 -41.56 16.06
CA ALA A 258 33.00 -40.22 15.90
C ALA A 258 32.31 -40.14 14.55
N ALA A 259 31.13 -39.50 14.48
CA ALA A 259 30.56 -39.13 13.20
C ALA A 259 31.62 -38.34 12.42
N SER A 260 32.26 -39.01 11.46
CA SER A 260 33.38 -38.48 10.69
C SER A 260 32.95 -37.15 10.09
N VAL A 261 33.82 -36.16 10.11
CA VAL A 261 33.62 -34.85 9.48
C VAL A 261 33.14 -35.03 8.03
N GLU A 262 33.55 -36.12 7.37
CA GLU A 262 33.06 -36.49 6.04
C GLU A 262 31.58 -36.87 6.02
N ALA A 263 31.08 -37.62 7.01
CA ALA A 263 29.65 -37.91 7.14
C ALA A 263 28.85 -36.62 7.43
N GLN A 264 29.42 -35.68 8.18
CA GLN A 264 28.81 -34.37 8.42
C GLN A 264 28.80 -33.50 7.14
N ILE A 265 29.86 -33.54 6.35
CA ILE A 265 29.93 -32.86 5.05
C ILE A 265 28.93 -33.47 4.06
N VAL A 266 28.79 -34.80 4.02
CA VAL A 266 27.80 -35.48 3.19
C VAL A 266 26.37 -35.15 3.64
N ALA A 267 26.10 -35.14 4.94
CA ALA A 267 24.80 -34.72 5.47
C ALA A 267 24.48 -33.25 5.17
N LEU A 268 25.47 -32.35 5.23
CA LEU A 268 25.29 -30.94 4.88
C LEU A 268 25.09 -30.74 3.37
N ARG A 269 25.75 -31.53 2.54
CA ARG A 269 25.51 -31.55 1.09
C ARG A 269 24.10 -32.06 0.77
N ALA A 270 23.67 -33.16 1.40
CA ALA A 270 22.32 -33.66 1.27
C ALA A 270 21.27 -32.65 1.73
N ALA A 271 21.50 -31.97 2.86
CA ALA A 271 20.62 -30.91 3.34
C ALA A 271 20.58 -29.69 2.40
N ARG A 272 21.72 -29.34 1.78
CA ARG A 272 21.79 -28.29 0.75
C ARG A 272 20.97 -28.69 -0.48
N ASP A 273 21.14 -29.92 -0.96
CA ASP A 273 20.46 -30.41 -2.14
C ASP A 273 18.94 -30.54 -1.90
N GLU A 274 18.53 -30.93 -0.69
CA GLU A 274 17.13 -30.92 -0.26
C GLU A 274 16.55 -29.49 -0.19
N LEU A 275 17.34 -28.52 0.30
CA LEU A 275 16.94 -27.10 0.31
C LEU A 275 16.82 -26.53 -1.11
N ILE A 276 17.73 -26.89 -2.00
CA ILE A 276 17.66 -26.51 -3.42
C ILE A 276 16.42 -27.12 -4.05
N ALA A 277 16.18 -28.42 -3.87
CA ALA A 277 14.98 -29.09 -4.37
C ALA A 277 13.70 -28.48 -3.79
N TRP A 278 13.71 -28.08 -2.51
CA TRP A 278 12.59 -27.40 -1.88
C TRP A 278 12.37 -26.00 -2.46
N ILE A 279 13.43 -25.22 -2.67
CA ILE A 279 13.34 -23.90 -3.31
C ILE A 279 12.85 -24.05 -4.75
N GLU A 280 13.38 -24.99 -5.52
CA GLU A 280 12.95 -25.26 -6.89
C GLU A 280 11.49 -25.71 -6.94
N ALA A 281 11.06 -26.55 -6.01
CA ALA A 281 9.65 -26.95 -5.90
C ALA A 281 8.74 -25.78 -5.49
N GLU A 282 9.22 -24.87 -4.66
CA GLU A 282 8.47 -23.68 -4.25
C GLU A 282 8.43 -22.63 -5.38
N LEU A 283 9.52 -22.49 -6.14
CA LEU A 283 9.59 -21.68 -7.35
C LEU A 283 8.69 -22.25 -8.45
N ALA A 284 8.61 -23.58 -8.61
CA ALA A 284 7.71 -24.23 -9.56
C ALA A 284 6.23 -24.15 -9.16
N LYS A 285 5.93 -23.96 -7.88
CA LYS A 285 4.56 -23.68 -7.39
C LYS A 285 4.16 -22.22 -7.55
N MET A 286 5.12 -21.31 -7.75
CA MET A 286 4.76 -19.98 -8.21
C MET A 286 4.24 -20.12 -9.65
N PRO A 287 3.02 -19.64 -9.94
CA PRO A 287 2.47 -19.77 -11.28
C PRO A 287 3.39 -19.09 -12.28
N GLU A 288 3.78 -19.81 -13.33
CA GLU A 288 4.44 -19.32 -14.56
C GLU A 288 3.52 -18.34 -15.30
N GLY A 289 3.21 -17.23 -14.66
CA GLY A 289 2.39 -16.14 -15.15
C GLY A 289 3.21 -14.88 -15.28
N ASP A 290 4.38 -14.95 -15.92
CA ASP A 290 5.00 -13.78 -16.59
C ASP A 290 6.23 -14.10 -17.49
N GLU A 291 6.38 -15.34 -17.97
CA GLU A 291 7.41 -15.66 -18.99
C GLU A 291 7.06 -15.11 -20.39
N SER A 292 5.95 -14.38 -20.55
CA SER A 292 5.64 -13.61 -21.75
C SER A 292 6.23 -12.18 -21.72
N MET A 293 6.89 -11.77 -20.63
CA MET A 293 7.50 -10.43 -20.49
C MET A 293 9.00 -10.40 -20.83
N LEU A 294 9.67 -11.55 -21.03
CA LEU A 294 11.14 -11.60 -21.16
C LEU A 294 11.68 -12.15 -22.49
N SER A 295 10.82 -12.46 -23.46
CA SER A 295 11.23 -12.72 -24.86
C SER A 295 10.48 -11.83 -25.84
N GLY A 296 10.84 -10.56 -25.82
CA GLY A 296 10.36 -9.55 -26.77
C GLY A 296 11.32 -8.38 -26.78
N ALA A 297 12.43 -8.53 -27.49
CA ALA A 297 13.34 -7.43 -27.76
C ALA A 297 12.58 -6.24 -28.38
N GLY A 298 12.68 -5.08 -27.73
CA GLY A 298 12.38 -3.78 -28.34
C GLY A 298 11.01 -3.17 -28.03
N ALA A 299 10.84 -2.61 -26.83
CA ALA A 299 10.12 -1.34 -26.59
C ALA A 299 10.13 -1.00 -25.09
N THR A 300 10.99 -0.07 -24.69
CA THR A 300 10.88 0.62 -23.40
C THR A 300 9.59 1.46 -23.39
N PRO A 301 8.68 1.36 -22.41
CA PRO A 301 7.59 2.31 -22.28
C PRO A 301 8.18 3.61 -21.73
N GLN A 302 8.19 4.61 -22.60
CA GLN A 302 8.51 5.98 -22.26
C GLN A 302 7.54 6.47 -21.16
N ARG A 303 8.13 6.76 -20.01
CA ARG A 303 7.51 7.47 -18.89
C ARG A 303 7.06 8.85 -19.39
N GLN A 304 5.83 8.97 -19.89
CA GLN A 304 5.21 10.26 -20.14
C GLN A 304 4.89 10.89 -18.79
N ARG A 305 5.76 11.81 -18.37
CA ARG A 305 5.46 12.81 -17.36
C ARG A 305 4.38 13.72 -17.95
N GLU A 306 3.17 13.60 -17.44
CA GLU A 306 2.14 14.62 -17.55
C GLU A 306 2.63 15.87 -16.83
N HIS A 307 3.08 16.86 -17.61
CA HIS A 307 3.17 18.23 -17.13
C HIS A 307 1.75 18.78 -17.04
N ALA A 308 1.38 19.23 -15.85
CA ALA A 308 0.18 20.00 -15.60
C ALA A 308 0.14 21.24 -16.51
N GLU A 309 -0.79 21.25 -17.46
CA GLU A 309 -1.20 22.48 -18.13
C GLU A 309 -2.11 23.25 -17.18
N ARG A 310 -1.49 24.21 -16.50
CA ARG A 310 -2.16 25.32 -15.82
C ARG A 310 -2.17 26.49 -16.80
N ASP A 311 -3.38 26.88 -17.18
CA ASP A 311 -3.83 28.19 -17.61
C ASP A 311 -3.13 28.86 -18.81
N GLY A 312 -3.89 28.89 -19.91
CA GLY A 312 -4.00 29.94 -20.94
C GLY A 312 -2.87 30.94 -21.14
N ALA A 313 -2.35 30.99 -22.36
CA ALA A 313 -2.11 32.24 -23.06
C ALA A 313 -1.91 31.95 -24.56
N ALA A 314 -2.40 32.90 -25.35
CA ALA A 314 -2.31 32.99 -26.79
C ALA A 314 -0.92 32.61 -27.36
N GLU A 315 -0.98 31.99 -28.54
CA GLU A 315 -0.15 32.32 -29.70
C GLU A 315 1.08 33.18 -29.39
N SER A 316 2.22 32.52 -29.23
CA SER A 316 3.47 33.13 -29.63
C SER A 316 4.29 32.05 -30.31
N ASP A 317 4.30 32.09 -31.65
CA ASP A 317 5.31 31.47 -32.51
C ASP A 317 6.67 32.13 -32.22
N VAL A 318 7.17 31.92 -31.02
CA VAL A 318 8.58 32.14 -30.70
C VAL A 318 9.27 30.86 -31.18
N PRO A 319 10.25 30.94 -32.11
CA PRO A 319 10.93 29.75 -32.57
C PRO A 319 11.47 29.04 -31.35
N ILE A 320 11.23 27.73 -31.26
CA ILE A 320 11.61 26.86 -30.13
C ILE A 320 13.07 27.10 -29.70
N GLN A 321 13.92 27.57 -30.62
CA GLN A 321 15.29 28.02 -30.39
C GLN A 321 15.39 29.15 -29.34
N ASP A 322 14.61 30.22 -29.44
CA ASP A 322 14.66 31.33 -28.47
C ASP A 322 14.16 30.89 -27.09
N GLN A 323 13.20 29.94 -27.05
CA GLN A 323 12.74 29.35 -25.80
C GLN A 323 13.81 28.45 -25.17
N VAL A 324 14.53 27.66 -25.99
CA VAL A 324 15.66 26.84 -25.53
C VAL A 324 16.81 27.72 -25.08
N GLU A 325 17.11 28.82 -25.78
CA GLU A 325 18.13 29.79 -25.40
C GLU A 325 17.78 30.48 -24.09
N ALA A 326 16.52 30.90 -23.89
CA ALA A 326 16.06 31.46 -22.62
C ALA A 326 16.16 30.45 -21.47
N MET A 327 15.84 29.18 -21.71
CA MET A 327 15.97 28.10 -20.73
C MET A 327 17.45 27.81 -20.41
N TYR A 328 18.32 27.86 -21.42
CA TYR A 328 19.77 27.70 -21.24
C TYR A 328 20.39 28.87 -20.50
N ALA A 329 19.99 30.11 -20.80
CA ALA A 329 20.43 31.30 -20.07
C ALA A 329 20.04 31.20 -18.60
N ARG A 330 18.79 30.82 -18.31
CA ARG A 330 18.31 30.59 -16.94
C ARG A 330 19.07 29.47 -16.22
N TYR A 331 19.42 28.39 -16.94
CA TYR A 331 20.24 27.32 -16.40
C TYR A 331 21.67 27.79 -16.07
N VAL A 332 22.28 28.60 -16.95
CA VAL A 332 23.61 29.15 -16.74
C VAL A 332 23.61 30.12 -15.55
N ASP A 333 22.62 30.99 -15.44
CA ASP A 333 22.49 31.93 -14.32
C ASP A 333 22.30 31.20 -12.98
N ALA A 334 21.45 30.17 -12.95
CA ALA A 334 21.29 29.33 -11.77
C ALA A 334 22.59 28.62 -11.38
N ARG A 335 23.36 28.16 -12.37
CA ARG A 335 24.65 27.51 -12.13
C ARG A 335 25.72 28.49 -11.66
N ALA A 336 25.76 29.70 -12.21
CA ALA A 336 26.65 30.77 -11.76
C ALA A 336 26.31 31.20 -10.32
N SER A 337 25.02 31.34 -9.99
CA SER A 337 24.56 31.62 -8.63
C SER A 337 24.96 30.52 -7.64
N LEU A 338 24.89 29.25 -8.05
CA LEU A 338 25.27 28.12 -7.21
C LEU A 338 26.78 28.10 -6.96
N VAL A 339 27.59 28.36 -7.99
CA VAL A 339 29.06 28.49 -7.82
C VAL A 339 29.38 29.64 -6.88
N ALA A 340 28.77 30.82 -7.06
CA ALA A 340 28.98 31.96 -6.17
C ALA A 340 28.58 31.66 -4.70
N ALA A 341 27.50 30.90 -4.48
CA ALA A 341 27.08 30.48 -3.15
C ALA A 341 28.05 29.48 -2.52
N VAL A 342 28.60 28.55 -3.30
CA VAL A 342 29.63 27.60 -2.84
C VAL A 342 30.94 28.32 -2.54
N ASP A 343 31.35 29.29 -3.36
CA ASP A 343 32.53 30.12 -3.11
C ASP A 343 32.35 30.98 -1.85
N ALA A 344 31.16 31.53 -1.63
CA ALA A 344 30.81 32.22 -0.38
C ALA A 344 30.84 31.28 0.84
N ALA A 345 30.33 30.05 0.70
CA ALA A 345 30.34 29.07 1.78
C ALA A 345 31.75 28.57 2.10
N THR A 346 32.59 28.35 1.09
CA THR A 346 33.98 27.91 1.28
C THR A 346 34.87 29.02 1.84
N THR A 347 34.63 30.28 1.48
CA THR A 347 35.31 31.43 2.10
C THR A 347 34.86 31.64 3.55
N ALA A 348 33.57 31.47 3.86
CA ALA A 348 33.06 31.49 5.23
C ALA A 348 33.63 30.34 6.08
N ALA A 349 33.71 29.12 5.53
CA ALA A 349 34.31 27.98 6.21
C ALA A 349 35.82 28.14 6.47
N LYS A 350 36.54 28.84 5.59
CA LYS A 350 37.96 29.19 5.82
C LYS A 350 38.15 30.28 6.88
N GLN A 351 37.14 31.11 7.14
CA GLN A 351 37.19 32.16 8.17
C GLN A 351 36.83 31.64 9.57
N LEU A 352 36.11 30.51 9.69
CA LEU A 352 35.92 29.81 10.96
C LEU A 352 37.02 28.74 11.16
N GLY A 353 38.18 29.18 11.66
CA GLY A 353 39.21 28.27 12.17
C GLY A 353 38.67 27.41 13.34
N PRO A 354 39.20 26.19 13.55
CA PRO A 354 38.62 25.25 14.51
C PRO A 354 38.83 25.73 15.95
N ALA A 355 37.73 26.11 16.61
CA ALA A 355 37.69 26.34 18.04
C ALA A 355 37.78 24.99 18.76
N SER A 356 38.97 24.70 19.27
CA SER A 356 39.26 23.57 20.15
C SER A 356 38.68 23.79 21.54
N THR A 357 37.73 22.95 21.95
CA THR A 357 37.37 22.80 23.37
C THR A 357 37.11 21.33 23.69
N LEU A 358 38.14 20.63 24.15
CA LEU A 358 38.04 19.55 25.14
C LEU A 358 39.44 19.32 25.75
N PRO A 359 39.57 19.24 27.09
CA PRO A 359 40.85 19.10 27.75
C PRO A 359 41.24 17.61 27.81
N SER A 360 42.36 17.24 27.18
CA SER A 360 42.99 15.93 27.39
C SER A 360 44.37 16.15 27.98
N ALA A 361 44.53 15.70 29.23
CA ALA A 361 45.81 15.63 29.90
C ALA A 361 46.65 14.48 29.34
N SER A 362 47.98 14.72 29.34
CA SER A 362 49.08 13.76 29.12
C SER A 362 49.65 13.62 27.70
N ALA A 363 50.61 14.51 27.44
CA ALA A 363 51.99 14.20 27.04
C ALA A 363 52.29 13.58 25.65
N SER A 364 52.82 14.46 24.80
CA SER A 364 54.13 14.37 24.12
C SER A 364 54.35 13.46 22.90
N GLN A 365 54.55 14.17 21.78
CA GLN A 365 55.57 13.99 20.73
C GLN A 365 55.59 12.69 19.92
N ALA A 366 55.33 12.81 18.61
CA ALA A 366 56.39 12.81 17.59
C ALA A 366 55.83 13.12 16.21
N ALA A 367 56.51 14.01 15.48
CA ALA A 367 56.32 14.26 14.07
C ALA A 367 57.28 13.36 13.26
N SER A 368 56.76 12.69 12.24
CA SER A 368 57.47 12.21 11.03
C SER A 368 56.40 11.69 10.05
N SER A 369 56.09 12.44 8.99
CA SER A 369 56.63 12.26 7.63
C SER A 369 56.56 10.84 7.04
N ALA A 370 55.84 10.78 5.91
CA ALA A 370 56.11 10.01 4.70
C ALA A 370 55.57 8.58 4.49
N GLU A 371 55.14 8.39 3.24
CA GLU A 371 54.90 7.17 2.45
C GLU A 371 53.86 6.12 2.86
N GLY A 372 52.79 6.08 2.07
CA GLY A 372 52.49 4.95 1.17
C GLY A 372 52.59 3.54 1.76
N LYS A 373 51.52 3.08 2.41
CA LYS A 373 51.29 1.65 2.63
C LYS A 373 49.83 1.30 2.38
N THR A 374 49.66 0.29 1.54
CA THR A 374 48.44 -0.48 1.26
C THR A 374 47.48 -0.53 2.44
N ALA A 375 46.21 -0.22 2.19
CA ALA A 375 45.13 -0.33 3.15
C ALA A 375 44.95 -1.79 3.61
N GLU A 376 45.69 -2.20 4.63
CA GLU A 376 45.29 -3.32 5.45
C GLU A 376 43.95 -2.96 6.07
N GLN A 377 42.91 -3.71 5.68
CA GLN A 377 41.60 -3.63 6.30
C GLN A 377 41.78 -3.81 7.81
N LYS A 378 41.68 -2.71 8.57
CA LYS A 378 41.64 -2.74 10.04
C LYS A 378 40.49 -3.65 10.42
N LYS A 379 40.79 -4.87 10.84
CA LYS A 379 39.82 -5.81 11.39
C LYS A 379 39.34 -5.19 12.70
N ILE A 380 38.17 -4.59 12.66
CA ILE A 380 37.49 -4.06 13.83
C ILE A 380 37.28 -5.25 14.78
N PRO A 381 37.75 -5.18 16.04
CA PRO A 381 37.55 -6.29 16.96
C PRO A 381 36.05 -6.51 17.17
N ALA A 382 35.61 -7.77 17.18
CA ALA A 382 34.18 -8.13 17.29
C ALA A 382 33.48 -7.49 18.50
N SER A 383 34.24 -7.19 19.57
CA SER A 383 33.76 -6.47 20.75
C SER A 383 33.32 -5.03 20.48
N ALA A 384 33.86 -4.36 19.46
CA ALA A 384 33.48 -3.00 19.07
C ALA A 384 32.17 -2.96 18.24
N VAL A 385 31.71 -4.10 17.72
CA VAL A 385 30.45 -4.20 16.95
C VAL A 385 29.25 -4.53 17.85
N LEU A 386 29.48 -5.17 19.01
CA LEU A 386 28.43 -5.53 19.98
C LEU A 386 27.44 -4.41 20.34
N PRO A 387 27.84 -3.15 20.60
CA PRO A 387 26.89 -2.09 20.92
C PRO A 387 25.97 -1.70 19.74
N PHE A 388 26.34 -2.04 18.50
CA PHE A 388 25.57 -1.73 17.28
C PHE A 388 24.67 -2.88 16.82
N ILE A 389 24.80 -4.07 17.41
CA ILE A 389 23.93 -5.22 17.09
C ILE A 389 22.44 -4.91 17.34
N PRO A 390 22.04 -4.27 18.46
CA PRO A 390 20.63 -3.95 18.68
C PRO A 390 20.07 -3.01 17.61
N THR A 391 20.85 -2.01 17.18
CA THR A 391 20.43 -1.09 16.12
C THR A 391 20.35 -1.77 14.77
N LEU A 392 21.27 -2.70 14.47
CA LEU A 392 21.26 -3.46 13.22
C LEU A 392 20.09 -4.45 13.15
N LEU A 393 19.74 -5.05 14.29
CA LEU A 393 18.62 -5.97 14.41
C LEU A 393 17.29 -5.20 14.32
N GLN A 394 17.23 -4.00 14.92
CA GLN A 394 16.09 -3.10 14.74
C GLN A 394 15.93 -2.71 13.27
N SER A 395 16.99 -2.28 12.58
CA SER A 395 16.89 -1.92 11.16
C SER A 395 16.50 -3.10 10.27
N ALA A 396 16.97 -4.31 10.58
CA ALA A 396 16.57 -5.51 9.85
C ALA A 396 15.09 -5.88 10.07
N ASN A 397 14.57 -5.64 11.28
CA ASN A 397 13.14 -5.81 11.57
C ASN A 397 12.29 -4.73 10.89
N ASP A 398 12.75 -3.49 10.88
CA ASP A 398 12.07 -2.37 10.22
C ASP A 398 12.03 -2.59 8.70
N GLU A 399 13.11 -3.11 8.10
CA GLU A 399 13.15 -3.50 6.69
C GLU A 399 12.11 -4.59 6.38
N ARG A 400 12.04 -5.65 7.21
CA ARG A 400 11.02 -6.69 7.06
C ARG A 400 9.61 -6.14 7.17
N ALA A 401 9.34 -5.31 8.17
CA ALA A 401 8.04 -4.67 8.34
C ALA A 401 7.68 -3.79 7.14
N LEU A 402 8.63 -3.07 6.56
CA LEU A 402 8.41 -2.24 5.38
C LEU A 402 8.14 -3.09 4.13
N VAL A 403 8.83 -4.21 3.95
CA VAL A 403 8.54 -5.17 2.88
C VAL A 403 7.14 -5.77 3.04
N GLU A 404 6.74 -6.13 4.26
CA GLU A 404 5.38 -6.61 4.54
C GLU A 404 4.31 -5.55 4.26
N GLN A 405 4.54 -4.30 4.65
CA GLN A 405 3.62 -3.20 4.38
C GLN A 405 3.52 -2.90 2.88
N THR A 406 4.65 -2.87 2.16
CA THR A 406 4.65 -2.58 0.73
C THR A 406 3.97 -3.70 -0.07
N THR A 407 4.18 -4.96 0.30
CA THR A 407 3.48 -6.10 -0.32
C THR A 407 1.97 -6.07 -0.01
N TYR A 408 1.58 -5.76 1.23
CA TYR A 408 0.17 -5.56 1.60
C TYR A 408 -0.50 -4.43 0.79
N LEU A 409 0.17 -3.28 0.65
CA LEU A 409 -0.34 -2.14 -0.11
C LEU A 409 -0.47 -2.47 -1.59
N ARG A 410 0.53 -3.13 -2.19
CA ARG A 410 0.45 -3.60 -3.58
C ARG A 410 -0.74 -4.53 -3.79
N HIS A 411 -0.95 -5.48 -2.89
CA HIS A 411 -2.10 -6.38 -2.96
C HIS A 411 -3.43 -5.63 -2.83
N ARG A 412 -3.53 -4.68 -1.90
CA ARG A 412 -4.71 -3.81 -1.74
C ARG A 412 -4.99 -2.98 -2.99
N ILE A 413 -3.96 -2.40 -3.61
CA ILE A 413 -4.09 -1.62 -4.84
C ILE A 413 -4.55 -2.52 -6.00
N ALA A 414 -3.93 -3.68 -6.19
CA ALA A 414 -4.32 -4.62 -7.23
C ALA A 414 -5.77 -5.10 -7.05
N LYS A 415 -6.19 -5.37 -5.81
CA LYS A 415 -7.57 -5.71 -5.49
C LYS A 415 -8.54 -4.57 -5.81
N ALA A 416 -8.21 -3.35 -5.41
CA ALA A 416 -9.04 -2.18 -5.72
C ALA A 416 -9.11 -1.91 -7.24
N GLN A 417 -8.02 -2.15 -7.97
CA GLN A 417 -7.99 -2.05 -9.43
C GLN A 417 -8.91 -3.07 -10.08
N GLU A 418 -8.89 -4.33 -9.65
CA GLU A 418 -9.79 -5.36 -10.20
C GLU A 418 -11.25 -5.10 -9.82
N GLU A 419 -11.53 -4.64 -8.60
CA GLU A 419 -12.87 -4.21 -8.20
C GLU A 419 -13.35 -3.05 -9.08
N THR A 420 -12.50 -2.05 -9.32
CA THR A 420 -12.82 -0.91 -10.19
C THR A 420 -13.05 -1.38 -11.62
N ARG A 421 -12.18 -2.25 -12.16
CA ARG A 421 -12.31 -2.83 -13.50
C ARG A 421 -13.62 -3.61 -13.63
N GLY A 422 -13.97 -4.42 -12.62
CA GLY A 422 -15.24 -5.14 -12.56
C GLY A 422 -16.45 -4.22 -12.53
N THR A 423 -16.41 -3.12 -11.75
CA THR A 423 -17.50 -2.14 -11.74
C THR A 423 -17.65 -1.41 -13.07
N ILE A 424 -16.54 -1.02 -13.72
CA ILE A 424 -16.55 -0.39 -15.04
C ILE A 424 -17.13 -1.37 -16.07
N GLN A 425 -16.69 -2.64 -16.06
CA GLN A 425 -17.20 -3.65 -16.98
C GLN A 425 -18.70 -3.91 -16.77
N ARG A 426 -19.16 -3.92 -15.51
CA ARG A 426 -20.58 -4.03 -15.19
C ARG A 426 -21.37 -2.82 -15.70
N LEU A 427 -20.91 -1.61 -15.43
CA LEU A 427 -21.54 -0.38 -15.95
C LEU A 427 -21.54 -0.34 -17.48
N ALA A 428 -20.49 -0.87 -18.13
CA ALA A 428 -20.44 -1.06 -19.57
C ALA A 428 -21.54 -2.02 -20.05
N SER A 429 -21.69 -3.16 -19.39
CA SER A 429 -22.70 -4.17 -19.75
C SER A 429 -24.14 -3.68 -19.51
N GLU A 430 -24.33 -2.80 -18.52
CA GLU A 430 -25.62 -2.17 -18.25
C GLU A 430 -25.90 -0.98 -19.20
N SER A 431 -24.86 -0.39 -19.79
CA SER A 431 -24.98 0.69 -20.77
C SER A 431 -25.15 0.13 -22.18
N HIS A 432 -26.38 0.16 -22.69
CA HIS A 432 -26.68 -0.19 -24.09
C HIS A 432 -26.02 0.73 -25.14
N MET A 433 -25.28 1.77 -24.72
CA MET A 433 -24.57 2.70 -25.57
C MET A 433 -23.11 2.29 -25.85
N VAL A 434 -22.59 1.25 -25.20
CA VAL A 434 -21.17 0.84 -25.32
C VAL A 434 -21.07 -0.63 -25.71
N ALA A 435 -20.24 -0.92 -26.71
CA ALA A 435 -20.02 -2.28 -27.18
C ALA A 435 -19.37 -3.16 -26.08
N PRO A 436 -19.78 -4.43 -25.92
CA PRO A 436 -19.36 -5.31 -24.81
C PRO A 436 -17.88 -5.69 -24.80
N ASP A 437 -17.11 -5.33 -25.84
CA ASP A 437 -15.69 -5.69 -26.00
C ASP A 437 -14.72 -4.55 -25.64
N ALA A 438 -15.21 -3.46 -25.03
CA ALA A 438 -14.41 -2.31 -24.61
C ALA A 438 -13.69 -2.54 -23.26
N GLY A 439 -12.96 -3.64 -23.11
CA GLY A 439 -12.19 -3.94 -21.88
C GLY A 439 -10.97 -3.03 -21.65
N ASN A 440 -10.56 -2.24 -22.65
CA ASN A 440 -9.40 -1.37 -22.61
C ASN A 440 -9.82 0.10 -22.50
N GLY A 441 -9.31 0.84 -21.50
CA GLY A 441 -9.63 2.27 -21.33
C GLY A 441 -9.32 3.15 -22.57
N ILE A 442 -8.43 2.68 -23.45
CA ILE A 442 -8.11 3.35 -24.72
C ILE A 442 -9.26 3.24 -25.73
N THR A 443 -9.98 2.10 -25.77
CA THR A 443 -11.13 1.96 -26.67
C THR A 443 -12.33 2.76 -26.17
N TRP A 444 -12.47 2.92 -24.85
CA TRP A 444 -13.41 3.87 -24.24
C TRP A 444 -13.12 5.32 -24.66
N ALA A 445 -11.87 5.74 -24.53
CA ALA A 445 -11.47 7.10 -24.91
C ALA A 445 -11.72 7.36 -26.40
N ARG A 446 -11.55 6.35 -27.26
CA ARG A 446 -11.85 6.46 -28.69
C ARG A 446 -13.35 6.49 -28.98
N ALA A 447 -14.12 5.55 -28.42
CA ALA A 447 -15.57 5.49 -28.60
C ALA A 447 -16.26 6.77 -28.07
N ALA A 448 -15.80 7.31 -26.94
CA ALA A 448 -16.32 8.56 -26.40
C ALA A 448 -16.04 9.75 -27.33
N ARG A 449 -14.87 9.81 -27.97
CA ARG A 449 -14.56 10.86 -28.96
C ARG A 449 -15.39 10.70 -30.23
N GLU A 450 -15.63 9.48 -30.67
CA GLU A 450 -16.47 9.20 -31.84
C GLU A 450 -17.93 9.58 -31.57
N ALA A 451 -18.49 9.19 -30.42
CA ALA A 451 -19.83 9.58 -30.02
C ALA A 451 -19.97 11.11 -29.82
N ALA A 452 -18.94 11.77 -29.28
CA ALA A 452 -18.93 13.23 -29.16
C ALA A 452 -19.00 13.92 -30.54
N LYS A 453 -18.19 13.44 -31.51
CA LYS A 453 -18.24 13.95 -32.88
C LYS A 453 -19.60 13.73 -33.53
N GLU A 454 -20.19 12.56 -33.36
CA GLU A 454 -21.52 12.27 -33.90
C GLU A 454 -22.59 13.19 -33.29
N SER A 455 -22.50 13.47 -31.98
CA SER A 455 -23.41 14.42 -31.34
C SER A 455 -23.20 15.86 -31.81
N ASP A 456 -21.95 16.28 -32.01
CA ASP A 456 -21.63 17.62 -32.52
C ASP A 456 -22.16 17.79 -33.95
N GLU A 457 -21.98 16.77 -34.80
CA GLU A 457 -22.52 16.74 -36.17
C GLU A 457 -24.05 16.82 -36.16
N ALA A 458 -24.73 16.03 -35.33
CA ALA A 458 -26.18 16.06 -35.19
C ALA A 458 -26.69 17.43 -34.70
N VAL A 459 -26.00 18.05 -33.73
CA VAL A 459 -26.33 19.39 -33.24
C VAL A 459 -26.16 20.44 -34.34
N ILE A 460 -25.07 20.37 -35.12
CA ILE A 460 -24.83 21.28 -36.25
C ILE A 460 -25.93 21.13 -37.31
N GLU A 461 -26.33 19.89 -37.63
CA GLU A 461 -27.44 19.65 -38.56
C GLU A 461 -28.76 20.22 -38.03
N GLN A 462 -29.04 20.05 -36.74
CA GLN A 462 -30.24 20.59 -36.12
C GLN A 462 -30.25 22.13 -36.09
N ILE A 463 -29.09 22.76 -35.86
CA ILE A 463 -28.94 24.22 -35.96
C ILE A 463 -29.19 24.69 -37.39
N ARG A 464 -28.60 24.03 -38.40
CA ARG A 464 -28.82 24.36 -39.82
C ARG A 464 -30.28 24.22 -40.23
N ALA A 465 -30.94 23.15 -39.79
CA ALA A 465 -32.37 22.96 -40.02
C ALA A 465 -33.21 24.07 -39.34
N GLY A 466 -32.82 24.46 -38.11
CA GLY A 466 -33.41 25.59 -37.41
C GLY A 466 -33.25 26.92 -38.15
N GLU A 467 -32.05 27.22 -38.64
CA GLU A 467 -31.76 28.41 -39.43
C GLU A 467 -32.58 28.46 -40.73
N ALA A 468 -32.68 27.34 -41.45
CA ALA A 468 -33.49 27.24 -42.66
C ALA A 468 -34.98 27.52 -42.37
N ASN A 469 -35.51 27.00 -41.26
CA ASN A 469 -36.87 27.25 -40.82
C ASN A 469 -37.10 28.73 -40.44
N ILE A 470 -36.12 29.37 -39.77
CA ILE A 470 -36.18 30.80 -39.45
C ILE A 470 -36.16 31.66 -40.71
N LEU A 471 -35.33 31.33 -41.69
CA LEU A 471 -35.30 32.02 -42.98
C LEU A 471 -36.63 31.87 -43.73
N GLY A 472 -37.22 30.67 -43.73
CA GLY A 472 -38.55 30.43 -44.27
C GLY A 472 -39.63 31.26 -43.58
N ALA A 473 -39.62 31.32 -42.24
CA ALA A 473 -40.54 32.14 -41.47
C ALA A 473 -40.37 33.65 -41.76
N LYS A 474 -39.13 34.13 -41.89
CA LYS A 474 -38.85 35.52 -42.29
C LYS A 474 -39.39 35.85 -43.68
N ALA A 475 -39.23 34.95 -44.65
CA ALA A 475 -39.78 35.13 -45.99
C ALA A 475 -41.31 35.26 -45.96
N ILE A 476 -41.99 34.41 -45.19
CA ILE A 476 -43.44 34.48 -45.01
C ILE A 476 -43.85 35.80 -44.36
N LEU A 477 -43.14 36.26 -43.32
CA LEU A 477 -43.42 37.55 -42.69
C LEU A 477 -43.26 38.71 -43.66
N THR A 478 -42.19 38.73 -44.47
CA THR A 478 -42.01 39.78 -45.49
C THR A 478 -43.11 39.75 -46.56
N GLU A 479 -43.61 38.57 -46.92
CA GLU A 479 -44.74 38.46 -47.84
C GLU A 479 -46.05 38.97 -47.22
N LEU A 480 -46.29 38.69 -45.94
CA LEU A 480 -47.45 39.19 -45.20
C LEU A 480 -47.39 40.72 -45.04
N ASP A 481 -46.22 41.28 -44.75
CA ASP A 481 -46.03 42.73 -44.67
C ASP A 481 -46.27 43.39 -46.03
N ALA A 482 -45.73 42.82 -47.12
CA ALA A 482 -45.99 43.32 -48.48
C ALA A 482 -47.48 43.22 -48.87
N ARG A 483 -48.18 42.16 -48.45
CA ARG A 483 -49.64 42.05 -48.64
C ARG A 483 -50.37 43.11 -47.82
N ARG A 484 -49.94 43.35 -46.57
CA ARG A 484 -50.52 44.36 -45.68
C ARG A 484 -50.36 45.78 -46.26
N GLU A 485 -49.20 46.11 -46.81
CA GLU A 485 -48.95 47.38 -47.50
C GLU A 485 -49.90 47.56 -48.69
N LYS A 486 -50.03 46.55 -49.56
CA LYS A 486 -51.00 46.58 -50.67
C LYS A 486 -52.45 46.75 -50.20
N PHE A 487 -52.82 46.12 -49.08
CA PHE A 487 -54.15 46.32 -48.49
C PHE A 487 -54.34 47.74 -47.94
N ALA A 488 -53.29 48.35 -47.37
CA ALA A 488 -53.33 49.74 -46.91
C ALA A 488 -53.48 50.72 -48.09
N GLU A 489 -52.76 50.49 -49.19
CA GLU A 489 -52.89 51.26 -50.44
C GLU A 489 -54.32 51.18 -51.01
N LEU A 490 -54.93 49.99 -51.01
CA LEU A 490 -56.32 49.80 -51.47
C LEU A 490 -57.36 50.49 -50.57
N LYS A 491 -57.04 50.70 -49.30
CA LYS A 491 -57.93 51.35 -48.33
C LYS A 491 -57.84 52.88 -48.37
N GLY A 492 -56.92 53.44 -49.15
CA GLY A 492 -56.74 54.89 -49.32
C GLY A 492 -56.09 55.59 -48.12
N GLU A 493 -55.37 54.84 -47.28
CA GLU A 493 -54.56 55.38 -46.18
C GLU A 493 -53.12 55.60 -46.66
N VAL A 494 -52.89 56.59 -47.53
CA VAL A 494 -51.57 57.18 -47.81
C VAL A 494 -51.68 58.70 -47.78
#